data_AF-A0A6A3CV94-F1
#
_entry.id   AF-A0A6A3CV94-F1
#
_cell.length_a   1.000
_cell.length_b   1.000
_cell.length_c   1.000
_cell.angle_alpha   90.00
_cell.angle_beta   90.00
_cell.angle_gamma   90.00
#
_symmetry.space_group_name_H-M   'P 1'
#
loop_
_entity.id
_entity.type
_entity.pdbx_description
1 polymer ?
#
loop_
_entity_poly.entity_id
_entity_poly.type
_entity_poly.pdbx_seq_one_letter_code
_entity_poly.pdbx_strand_id
1 'polypeptide(L)'
;MFDKMKEMSLSPTLVTYNVMLDVYGRMGRSCNKILGLLDEMRSKGLKFDELTCSTVISACGRKGLLNEAKESFYGSKSQDYVPGTVTYNALLQVFGKAGIYSEALNILKEMEENNYSADSMKYNELVAAYARAGFYDEGAAVIETMTKEGVGPNAITYTIVINAYGKDGKEENALRLFSRMKESGCVPNVFTYNVVLGMLGKKS
;
A
#
# COMPACT_ATOMS: atom_id res chain seq x y z
N MET A 1 -17.53 -8.67 27.84
CA MET A 1 -16.59 -8.01 28.79
C MET A 1 -16.65 -6.50 28.63
N PHE A 2 -16.52 -5.97 27.40
CA PHE A 2 -16.71 -4.54 27.11
C PHE A 2 -18.14 -4.04 27.37
N ASP A 3 -19.16 -4.78 26.93
CA ASP A 3 -20.55 -4.42 27.19
C ASP A 3 -20.87 -4.42 28.71
N LYS A 4 -20.32 -5.40 29.44
CA LYS A 4 -20.39 -5.44 30.91
C LYS A 4 -19.67 -4.26 31.58
N MET A 5 -18.56 -3.77 31.03
CA MET A 5 -17.84 -2.60 31.56
C MET A 5 -18.66 -1.31 31.39
N LYS A 6 -19.39 -1.20 30.26
CA LYS A 6 -20.35 -0.11 30.02
C LYS A 6 -21.58 -0.19 30.95
N GLU A 7 -22.11 -1.39 31.16
CA GLU A 7 -23.21 -1.65 32.11
C GLU A 7 -22.81 -1.30 33.55
N MET A 8 -21.53 -1.43 33.90
CA MET A 8 -20.99 -1.07 35.22
C MET A 8 -20.63 0.42 35.37
N SER A 9 -21.03 1.30 34.42
CA SER A 9 -20.73 2.74 34.44
C SER A 9 -19.23 3.09 34.46
N LEU A 10 -18.35 2.16 34.08
CA LEU A 10 -16.92 2.42 33.98
C LEU A 10 -16.63 3.09 32.64
N SER A 11 -16.02 4.28 32.65
CA SER A 11 -15.67 4.99 31.41
C SER A 11 -14.56 4.22 30.68
N PRO A 12 -14.80 3.68 29.46
CA PRO A 12 -13.76 3.01 28.71
C PRO A 12 -12.66 4.01 28.34
N THR A 13 -11.41 3.65 28.58
CA THR A 13 -10.25 4.47 28.21
C THR A 13 -9.81 4.17 26.79
N LEU A 14 -8.93 5.00 26.21
CA LEU A 14 -8.33 4.77 24.89
C LEU A 14 -7.74 3.36 24.75
N VAL A 15 -7.06 2.88 25.80
CA VAL A 15 -6.49 1.52 25.86
C VAL A 15 -7.58 0.45 25.75
N THR A 16 -8.71 0.62 26.44
CA THR A 16 -9.84 -0.32 26.37
C THR A 16 -10.41 -0.38 24.95
N TYR A 17 -10.55 0.76 24.28
CA TYR A 17 -11.00 0.78 22.88
C TYR A 17 -10.00 0.13 21.94
N ASN A 18 -8.70 0.41 22.07
CA ASN A 18 -7.67 -0.18 21.23
C ASN A 18 -7.62 -1.70 21.33
N VAL A 19 -7.75 -2.25 22.53
CA VAL A 19 -7.85 -3.71 22.74
C VAL A 19 -9.08 -4.27 22.04
N MET A 20 -10.23 -3.59 22.13
CA MET A 20 -11.46 -4.04 21.48
C MET A 20 -11.40 -3.93 19.95
N LEU A 21 -10.78 -2.87 19.43
CA LEU A 21 -10.51 -2.69 18.01
C LEU A 21 -9.59 -3.79 17.47
N ASP A 22 -8.54 -4.17 18.22
CA ASP A 22 -7.63 -5.25 17.82
C ASP A 22 -8.34 -6.60 17.86
N VAL A 23 -9.10 -6.89 18.92
CA VAL A 23 -9.92 -8.12 19.03
C VAL A 23 -10.92 -8.21 17.87
N TYR A 24 -11.69 -7.15 17.61
CA TYR A 24 -12.65 -7.16 16.50
C TYR A 24 -11.98 -7.19 15.12
N GLY A 25 -10.82 -6.56 14.98
CA GLY A 25 -10.01 -6.59 13.78
C GLY A 25 -9.48 -8.00 13.48
N ARG A 26 -9.04 -8.74 14.49
CA ARG A 26 -8.58 -10.15 14.35
C ARG A 26 -9.72 -11.13 14.12
N MET A 27 -10.89 -10.89 14.75
CA MET A 27 -12.06 -11.75 14.58
C MET A 27 -12.71 -11.65 13.20
N GLY A 28 -12.32 -10.67 12.37
CA GLY A 28 -12.66 -10.61 10.95
C GLY A 28 -14.15 -10.52 10.63
N ARG A 29 -15.05 -10.37 11.63
CA ARG A 29 -16.51 -10.54 11.47
C ARG A 29 -17.35 -9.34 11.87
N SER A 30 -16.78 -8.17 12.18
CA SER A 30 -17.62 -7.03 12.61
C SER A 30 -17.03 -5.63 12.31
N CYS A 31 -17.04 -5.21 11.05
CA CYS A 31 -16.62 -3.83 10.71
C CYS A 31 -17.63 -2.81 11.23
N ASN A 32 -18.92 -3.14 11.23
CA ASN A 32 -19.94 -2.30 11.87
C ASN A 32 -19.67 -2.07 13.36
N LYS A 33 -19.05 -3.04 14.06
CA LYS A 33 -18.63 -2.84 15.46
C LYS A 33 -17.38 -1.98 15.56
N ILE A 34 -16.41 -2.16 14.67
CA ILE A 34 -15.21 -1.30 14.60
C ILE A 34 -15.61 0.16 14.33
N LEU A 35 -16.46 0.39 13.33
CA LEU A 35 -16.99 1.72 13.00
C LEU A 35 -17.82 2.28 14.16
N GLY A 36 -18.71 1.49 14.76
CA GLY A 36 -19.48 1.91 15.93
C GLY A 36 -18.60 2.27 17.14
N LEU A 37 -17.48 1.56 17.36
CA LEU A 37 -16.50 1.93 18.38
C LEU A 37 -15.79 3.23 18.03
N LEU A 38 -15.45 3.46 16.77
CA LEU A 38 -14.81 4.72 16.33
C LEU A 38 -15.75 5.91 16.47
N ASP A 39 -17.03 5.76 16.12
CA ASP A 39 -18.05 6.79 16.31
C ASP A 39 -18.26 7.09 17.80
N GLU A 40 -18.21 6.07 18.66
CA GLU A 40 -18.27 6.26 20.11
C GLU A 40 -17.02 6.93 20.68
N MET A 41 -15.83 6.59 20.19
CA MET A 41 -14.59 7.28 20.57
C MET A 41 -14.64 8.75 20.14
N ARG A 42 -15.18 9.02 18.93
CA ARG A 42 -15.37 10.36 18.38
C ARG A 42 -16.37 11.17 19.19
N SER A 43 -17.52 10.61 19.56
CA SER A 43 -18.52 11.31 20.38
C SER A 43 -18.03 11.63 21.79
N LYS A 44 -17.06 10.84 22.30
CA LYS A 44 -16.38 11.08 23.58
C LYS A 44 -15.17 12.02 23.48
N GLY A 45 -14.84 12.52 22.29
CA GLY A 45 -13.71 13.42 22.07
C GLY A 45 -12.34 12.79 22.29
N LEU A 46 -12.24 11.44 22.19
CA LEU A 46 -10.97 10.75 22.34
C LEU A 46 -10.14 10.90 21.06
N LYS A 47 -8.90 11.40 21.20
CA LYS A 47 -7.95 11.49 20.09
C LYS A 47 -7.45 10.10 19.72
N PHE A 48 -7.44 9.80 18.41
CA PHE A 48 -6.90 8.55 17.91
C PHE A 48 -5.38 8.52 18.01
N ASP A 49 -4.84 7.37 18.39
CA ASP A 49 -3.41 7.10 18.36
C ASP A 49 -3.03 6.22 17.15
N GLU A 50 -1.72 6.01 16.97
CA GLU A 50 -1.18 5.21 15.87
C GLU A 50 -1.70 3.78 15.86
N LEU A 51 -1.91 3.20 17.06
CA LEU A 51 -2.46 1.86 17.22
C LEU A 51 -3.92 1.81 16.73
N THR A 52 -4.75 2.79 17.11
CA THR A 52 -6.14 2.92 16.66
C THR A 52 -6.21 2.91 15.13
N CYS A 53 -5.42 3.77 14.47
CA CYS A 53 -5.44 3.92 13.02
C CYS A 53 -4.95 2.67 12.31
N SER A 54 -3.78 2.13 12.71
CA SER A 54 -3.19 0.94 12.10
C SER A 54 -4.10 -0.29 12.21
N THR A 55 -4.72 -0.50 13.37
CA THR A 55 -5.64 -1.61 13.61
C THR A 55 -6.90 -1.51 12.75
N VAL A 56 -7.48 -0.32 12.63
CA VAL A 56 -8.69 -0.09 11.81
C VAL A 56 -8.38 -0.29 10.33
N ILE A 57 -7.30 0.32 9.83
CA ILE A 57 -6.85 0.18 8.44
C ILE A 57 -6.62 -1.30 8.11
N SER A 58 -5.88 -2.01 8.96
CA SER A 58 -5.61 -3.44 8.78
C SER A 58 -6.86 -4.32 8.86
N ALA A 59 -7.86 -3.93 9.66
CA ALA A 59 -9.14 -4.64 9.76
C ALA A 59 -10.02 -4.40 8.53
N CYS A 60 -10.12 -3.15 8.07
CA CYS A 60 -10.88 -2.75 6.89
C CYS A 60 -10.30 -3.39 5.62
N GLY A 61 -8.97 -3.41 5.49
CA GLY A 61 -8.30 -4.03 4.34
C GLY A 61 -8.50 -5.54 4.23
N ARG A 62 -8.60 -6.26 5.37
CA ARG A 62 -8.93 -7.69 5.37
C ARG A 62 -10.34 -7.99 4.84
N LYS A 63 -11.22 -7.00 4.80
CA LYS A 63 -12.60 -7.12 4.28
C LYS A 63 -12.82 -6.49 2.92
N GLY A 64 -11.80 -5.87 2.32
CA GLY A 64 -11.95 -5.12 1.08
C GLY A 64 -12.74 -3.81 1.24
N LEU A 65 -12.89 -3.32 2.47
CA LEU A 65 -13.55 -2.03 2.79
C LEU A 65 -12.53 -0.90 2.68
N LEU A 66 -12.13 -0.63 1.43
CA LEU A 66 -10.97 0.20 1.12
C LEU A 66 -11.28 1.70 1.24
N ASN A 67 -12.53 2.08 0.96
CA ASN A 67 -13.01 3.45 1.15
C ASN A 67 -13.02 3.81 2.64
N GLU A 68 -13.46 2.89 3.48
CA GLU A 68 -13.51 3.07 4.94
C GLU A 68 -12.10 3.13 5.54
N ALA A 69 -11.15 2.36 5.00
CA ALA A 69 -9.74 2.47 5.37
C ALA A 69 -9.18 3.87 5.03
N LYS A 70 -9.55 4.40 3.86
CA LYS A 70 -9.15 5.74 3.38
C LYS A 70 -9.78 6.85 4.21
N GLU A 71 -11.08 6.79 4.46
CA GLU A 71 -11.80 7.76 5.29
C GLU A 71 -11.29 7.75 6.74
N SER A 72 -10.94 6.58 7.27
CA SER A 72 -10.35 6.48 8.61
C SER A 72 -8.99 7.17 8.68
N PHE A 73 -8.18 7.05 7.63
CA PHE A 73 -6.87 7.72 7.54
C PHE A 73 -6.98 9.24 7.39
N TYR A 74 -7.81 9.74 6.47
CA TYR A 74 -7.99 11.19 6.33
C TYR A 74 -8.76 11.80 7.50
N GLY A 75 -9.70 11.04 8.07
CA GLY A 75 -10.42 11.42 9.29
C GLY A 75 -9.48 11.56 10.49
N SER A 76 -8.50 10.68 10.66
CA SER A 76 -7.51 10.85 11.73
C SER A 76 -6.62 12.06 11.49
N LYS A 77 -6.18 12.31 10.24
CA LYS A 77 -5.37 13.50 9.88
C LYS A 77 -6.04 14.83 10.25
N SER A 78 -7.38 14.91 10.18
CA SER A 78 -8.14 16.11 10.55
C SER A 78 -8.18 16.42 12.06
N GLN A 79 -7.71 15.51 12.92
CA GLN A 79 -7.73 15.64 14.39
C GLN A 79 -6.35 15.93 15.01
N ASP A 80 -5.46 16.59 14.27
CA ASP A 80 -4.05 16.81 14.63
C ASP A 80 -3.22 15.52 14.81
N TYR A 81 -3.71 14.38 14.33
CA TYR A 81 -2.93 13.15 14.31
C TYR A 81 -1.98 13.17 13.12
N VAL A 82 -0.68 13.05 13.40
CA VAL A 82 0.37 12.94 12.39
C VAL A 82 0.57 11.45 12.07
N PRO A 83 0.23 10.98 10.86
CA PRO A 83 0.42 9.58 10.51
C PRO A 83 1.90 9.21 10.49
N GLY A 84 2.26 8.16 11.22
CA GLY A 84 3.60 7.59 11.24
C GLY A 84 3.82 6.52 10.17
N THR A 85 5.07 6.03 10.08
CA THR A 85 5.48 4.97 9.15
C THR A 85 4.62 3.70 9.25
N VAL A 86 4.13 3.34 10.44
CA VAL A 86 3.30 2.14 10.63
C VAL A 86 1.96 2.29 9.92
N THR A 87 1.35 3.47 10.02
CA THR A 87 0.05 3.78 9.40
C THR A 87 0.15 3.78 7.87
N TYR A 88 1.19 4.40 7.30
CA TYR A 88 1.45 4.35 5.86
C TYR A 88 1.68 2.92 5.38
N ASN A 89 2.52 2.14 6.07
CA ASN A 89 2.77 0.75 5.72
C ASN A 89 1.50 -0.11 5.75
N ALA A 90 0.62 0.11 6.73
CA ALA A 90 -0.66 -0.59 6.80
C ALA A 90 -1.52 -0.28 5.57
N LEU A 91 -1.63 0.99 5.15
CA LEU A 91 -2.38 1.37 3.94
C LEU A 91 -1.78 0.77 2.68
N LEU A 92 -0.46 0.81 2.53
CA LEU A 92 0.23 0.22 1.37
C LEU A 92 -0.02 -1.28 1.29
N GLN A 93 0.00 -1.99 2.42
CA GLN A 93 -0.33 -3.40 2.46
C GLN A 93 -1.79 -3.66 2.06
N VAL A 94 -2.71 -2.83 2.53
CA VAL A 94 -4.15 -2.97 2.26
C VAL A 94 -4.47 -2.72 0.79
N PHE A 95 -4.05 -1.59 0.24
CA PHE A 95 -4.28 -1.23 -1.16
C PHE A 95 -3.50 -2.13 -2.12
N GLY A 96 -2.26 -2.50 -1.76
CA GLY A 96 -1.44 -3.43 -2.53
C GLY A 96 -2.03 -4.83 -2.62
N LYS A 97 -2.61 -5.37 -1.53
CA LYS A 97 -3.31 -6.67 -1.55
C LYS A 97 -4.64 -6.63 -2.30
N ALA A 98 -5.34 -5.51 -2.22
CA ALA A 98 -6.62 -5.33 -2.90
C ALA A 98 -6.50 -5.03 -4.39
N GLY A 99 -5.29 -4.74 -4.87
CA GLY A 99 -5.04 -4.35 -6.24
C GLY A 99 -5.55 -2.96 -6.61
N ILE A 100 -5.87 -2.12 -5.61
CA ILE A 100 -6.18 -0.70 -5.84
C ILE A 100 -4.88 0.08 -5.76
N TYR A 101 -4.08 -0.09 -6.78
CA TYR A 101 -2.70 0.32 -6.70
C TYR A 101 -2.49 1.82 -6.97
N SER A 102 -3.42 2.49 -7.67
CA SER A 102 -3.42 3.96 -7.82
C SER A 102 -3.44 4.65 -6.45
N GLU A 103 -4.23 4.12 -5.51
CA GLU A 103 -4.26 4.57 -4.13
C GLU A 103 -2.96 4.21 -3.40
N ALA A 104 -2.41 3.01 -3.60
CA ALA A 104 -1.11 2.64 -3.03
C ALA A 104 0.01 3.60 -3.45
N LEU A 105 0.01 4.05 -4.72
CA LEU A 105 0.96 5.05 -5.21
C LEU A 105 0.74 6.42 -4.56
N ASN A 106 -0.52 6.85 -4.42
CA ASN A 106 -0.84 8.11 -3.76
C ASN A 106 -0.39 8.11 -2.29
N ILE A 107 -0.58 6.99 -1.59
CA ILE A 107 -0.12 6.80 -0.20
C ILE A 107 1.41 6.80 -0.11
N LEU A 108 2.14 6.19 -1.05
CA LEU A 108 3.61 6.27 -1.10
C LEU A 108 4.08 7.71 -1.27
N LYS A 109 3.44 8.46 -2.17
CA LYS A 109 3.78 9.85 -2.43
C LYS A 109 3.48 10.74 -1.21
N GLU A 110 2.33 10.55 -0.57
CA GLU A 110 1.97 11.24 0.66
C GLU A 110 2.93 10.89 1.80
N MET A 111 3.41 9.65 1.89
CA MET A 111 4.42 9.22 2.86
C MET A 111 5.73 10.01 2.70
N GLU A 112 6.20 10.18 1.47
CA GLU A 112 7.42 10.93 1.14
C GLU A 112 7.25 12.45 1.35
N GLU A 113 6.11 13.02 0.97
CA GLU A 113 5.78 14.43 1.25
C GLU A 113 5.80 14.76 2.75
N ASN A 114 5.54 13.76 3.61
CA ASN A 114 5.64 13.87 5.06
C ASN A 114 7.03 13.49 5.61
N ASN A 115 8.07 13.44 4.76
CA ASN A 115 9.46 13.09 5.07
C ASN A 115 9.68 11.67 5.60
N TYR A 116 8.77 10.73 5.34
CA TYR A 116 8.99 9.32 5.64
C TYR A 116 9.59 8.60 4.43
N SER A 117 10.76 7.98 4.61
CA SER A 117 11.44 7.26 3.52
C SER A 117 10.70 5.96 3.16
N ALA A 118 10.13 5.92 1.96
CA ALA A 118 9.87 4.67 1.28
C ALA A 118 11.22 4.12 0.77
N ASP A 119 11.54 2.89 1.13
CA ASP A 119 12.77 2.24 0.68
C ASP A 119 12.57 1.62 -0.71
N SER A 120 13.68 1.33 -1.40
CA SER A 120 13.67 0.64 -2.70
C SER A 120 12.92 -0.70 -2.65
N MET A 121 12.87 -1.36 -1.47
CA MET A 121 12.21 -2.66 -1.31
C MET A 121 10.69 -2.55 -1.43
N LYS A 122 10.07 -1.54 -0.80
CA LYS A 122 8.61 -1.29 -0.87
C LYS A 122 8.17 -1.00 -2.30
N TYR A 123 8.93 -0.18 -3.01
CA TYR A 123 8.67 0.10 -4.42
C TYR A 123 8.80 -1.15 -5.29
N ASN A 124 9.81 -1.98 -5.06
CA ASN A 124 9.99 -3.23 -5.81
C ASN A 124 8.84 -4.22 -5.56
N GLU A 125 8.35 -4.33 -4.32
CA GLU A 125 7.20 -5.16 -3.99
C GLU A 125 5.94 -4.67 -4.72
N LEU A 126 5.72 -3.36 -4.77
CA LEU A 126 4.59 -2.77 -5.47
C LEU A 126 4.67 -3.03 -6.99
N VAL A 127 5.83 -2.80 -7.61
CA VAL A 127 6.07 -3.10 -9.03
C VAL A 127 5.84 -4.60 -9.33
N ALA A 128 6.32 -5.48 -8.44
CA ALA A 128 6.10 -6.92 -8.56
C ALA A 128 4.62 -7.30 -8.42
N ALA A 129 3.85 -6.59 -7.59
CA ALA A 129 2.41 -6.80 -7.47
C ALA A 129 1.67 -6.36 -8.74
N TYR A 130 1.96 -5.16 -9.25
CA TYR A 130 1.42 -4.63 -10.50
C TYR A 130 1.66 -5.57 -11.69
N ALA A 131 2.90 -6.00 -11.87
CA ALA A 131 3.27 -6.88 -12.97
C ALA A 131 2.60 -8.27 -12.89
N ARG A 132 2.39 -8.82 -11.68
CA ARG A 132 1.66 -10.09 -11.50
C ARG A 132 0.18 -9.96 -11.82
N ALA A 133 -0.40 -8.79 -11.60
CA ALA A 133 -1.81 -8.52 -11.85
C ALA A 133 -2.10 -8.03 -13.29
N GLY A 134 -1.08 -7.92 -14.14
CA GLY A 134 -1.22 -7.47 -15.54
C GLY A 134 -1.34 -5.95 -15.71
N PHE A 135 -1.15 -5.18 -14.64
CA PHE A 135 -1.17 -3.72 -14.64
C PHE A 135 0.24 -3.17 -14.91
N TYR A 136 0.76 -3.44 -16.10
CA TYR A 136 2.14 -3.13 -16.50
C TYR A 136 2.40 -1.64 -16.72
N ASP A 137 1.39 -0.86 -17.12
CA ASP A 137 1.52 0.59 -17.33
C ASP A 137 1.65 1.32 -16.00
N GLU A 138 0.93 0.87 -14.99
CA GLU A 138 1.06 1.36 -13.63
C GLU A 138 2.36 0.89 -12.97
N GLY A 139 2.81 -0.34 -13.24
CA GLY A 139 4.14 -0.81 -12.84
C GLY A 139 5.27 0.07 -13.41
N ALA A 140 5.14 0.53 -14.66
CA ALA A 140 6.07 1.48 -15.27
C ALA A 140 5.97 2.88 -14.65
N ALA A 141 4.77 3.34 -14.30
CA ALA A 141 4.57 4.61 -13.59
C ALA A 141 5.25 4.61 -12.21
N VAL A 142 5.25 3.48 -11.49
CA VAL A 142 5.99 3.36 -10.22
C VAL A 142 7.50 3.54 -10.42
N ILE A 143 8.07 3.01 -11.51
CA ILE A 143 9.51 3.22 -11.85
C ILE A 143 9.80 4.71 -12.13
N GLU A 144 8.86 5.44 -12.73
CA GLU A 144 8.96 6.90 -12.88
C GLU A 144 8.95 7.64 -11.55
N THR A 145 8.04 7.28 -10.66
CA THR A 145 7.99 7.85 -9.30
C THR A 145 9.31 7.60 -8.57
N MET A 146 9.78 6.35 -8.52
CA MET A 146 11.08 6.02 -7.93
C MET A 146 12.22 6.93 -8.43
N THR A 147 12.29 7.15 -9.74
CA THR A 147 13.32 8.00 -10.35
C THR A 147 13.18 9.47 -9.94
N LYS A 148 11.95 10.01 -9.89
CA LYS A 148 11.66 11.40 -9.49
C LYS A 148 12.02 11.65 -8.03
N GLU A 149 11.79 10.66 -7.17
CA GLU A 149 11.99 10.75 -5.72
C GLU A 149 13.44 10.37 -5.31
N GLY A 150 14.34 10.21 -6.28
CA GLY A 150 15.75 9.88 -6.01
C GLY A 150 15.99 8.44 -5.55
N VAL A 151 14.97 7.59 -5.56
CA VAL A 151 15.08 6.16 -5.25
C VAL A 151 15.44 5.39 -6.53
N GLY A 152 16.70 5.02 -6.69
CA GLY A 152 17.17 4.30 -7.88
C GLY A 152 16.42 2.96 -8.10
N PRO A 153 15.66 2.80 -9.21
CA PRO A 153 15.13 1.49 -9.59
C PRO A 153 16.28 0.56 -9.95
N ASN A 154 16.19 -0.71 -9.56
CA ASN A 154 17.24 -1.69 -9.81
C ASN A 154 16.85 -2.62 -10.98
N ALA A 155 17.78 -3.52 -11.35
CA ALA A 155 17.58 -4.43 -12.47
C ALA A 155 16.36 -5.33 -12.30
N ILE A 156 16.02 -5.70 -11.06
CA ILE A 156 14.84 -6.53 -10.77
C ILE A 156 13.57 -5.72 -11.08
N THR A 157 13.48 -4.47 -10.61
CA THR A 157 12.33 -3.58 -10.84
C THR A 157 12.00 -3.45 -12.32
N TYR A 158 13.01 -3.12 -13.14
CA TYR A 158 12.85 -2.98 -14.59
C TYR A 158 12.49 -4.31 -15.24
N THR A 159 13.19 -5.39 -14.92
CA THR A 159 12.99 -6.69 -15.58
C THR A 159 11.58 -7.24 -15.33
N ILE A 160 11.01 -7.00 -14.16
CA ILE A 160 9.64 -7.40 -13.81
C ILE A 160 8.64 -6.79 -14.81
N VAL A 161 8.71 -5.48 -15.04
CA VAL A 161 7.77 -4.77 -15.92
C VAL A 161 8.05 -5.09 -17.39
N ILE A 162 9.32 -5.19 -17.80
CA ILE A 162 9.72 -5.61 -19.16
C ILE A 162 9.16 -7.00 -19.48
N ASN A 163 9.27 -7.95 -18.56
CA ASN A 163 8.73 -9.31 -18.72
C ASN A 163 7.21 -9.30 -18.79
N ALA A 164 6.55 -8.47 -17.98
CA ALA A 164 5.10 -8.32 -18.03
C ALA A 164 4.62 -7.80 -19.40
N TYR A 165 5.22 -6.71 -19.90
CA TYR A 165 4.92 -6.20 -21.25
C TYR A 165 5.19 -7.23 -22.35
N GLY A 166 6.31 -7.97 -22.27
CA GLY A 166 6.64 -8.99 -23.25
C GLY A 166 5.69 -10.19 -23.27
N LYS A 167 5.13 -10.57 -22.12
CA LYS A 167 4.10 -11.63 -22.03
C LYS A 167 2.76 -11.20 -22.61
N ASP A 168 2.45 -9.91 -22.55
CA ASP A 168 1.22 -9.32 -23.09
C ASP A 168 1.33 -8.93 -24.57
N GLY A 169 2.49 -9.15 -25.21
CA GLY A 169 2.73 -8.80 -26.61
C GLY A 169 2.99 -7.30 -26.84
N LYS A 170 3.12 -6.50 -25.78
CA LYS A 170 3.46 -5.07 -25.84
C LYS A 170 4.98 -4.86 -26.00
N GLU A 171 5.53 -5.42 -27.06
CA GLU A 171 6.97 -5.47 -27.36
C GLU A 171 7.63 -4.08 -27.34
N GLU A 172 7.00 -3.10 -28.00
CA GLU A 172 7.54 -1.73 -28.09
C GLU A 172 7.70 -1.07 -26.71
N ASN A 173 6.70 -1.24 -25.83
CA ASN A 173 6.76 -0.73 -24.46
C ASN A 173 7.87 -1.42 -23.65
N ALA A 174 8.02 -2.74 -23.81
CA ALA A 174 9.08 -3.51 -23.16
C ALA A 174 10.47 -3.01 -23.59
N LEU A 175 10.68 -2.81 -24.90
CA LEU A 175 11.95 -2.34 -25.45
C LEU A 175 12.24 -0.88 -25.05
N ARG A 176 11.23 -0.01 -25.04
CA ARG A 176 11.37 1.37 -24.56
C ARG A 176 11.82 1.40 -23.10
N LEU A 177 11.20 0.56 -22.25
CA LEU A 177 11.57 0.47 -20.85
C LEU A 177 12.97 -0.14 -20.64
N PHE A 178 13.35 -1.11 -21.47
CA PHE A 178 14.70 -1.67 -21.49
C PHE A 178 15.77 -0.65 -21.91
N SER A 179 15.48 0.22 -22.89
CA SER A 179 16.38 1.32 -23.27
C SER A 179 16.54 2.31 -22.12
N ARG A 180 15.43 2.74 -21.51
CA ARG A 180 15.45 3.63 -20.34
C ARG A 180 16.24 3.06 -19.16
N MET A 181 16.14 1.75 -18.91
CA MET A 181 16.94 1.07 -17.89
C MET A 181 18.45 1.30 -18.09
N LYS A 182 18.93 1.17 -19.34
CA LYS A 182 20.35 1.40 -19.68
C LYS A 182 20.72 2.88 -19.56
N GLU A 183 19.86 3.77 -20.03
CA GLU A 183 20.06 5.22 -19.97
C GLU A 183 20.12 5.75 -18.53
N SER A 184 19.37 5.13 -17.60
CA SER A 184 19.44 5.46 -16.18
C SER A 184 20.66 4.87 -15.46
N GLY A 185 21.61 4.28 -16.19
CA GLY A 185 22.80 3.61 -15.63
C GLY A 185 22.52 2.29 -14.92
N CYS A 186 21.29 1.76 -15.02
CA CYS A 186 20.93 0.48 -14.40
C CYS A 186 21.37 -0.66 -15.33
N VAL A 187 22.34 -1.46 -14.90
CA VAL A 187 22.93 -2.51 -15.75
C VAL A 187 21.97 -3.70 -15.89
N PRO A 188 21.53 -4.06 -17.11
CA PRO A 188 20.70 -5.24 -17.32
C PRO A 188 21.46 -6.52 -16.98
N ASN A 189 20.78 -7.46 -16.32
CA ASN A 189 21.37 -8.74 -15.97
C ASN A 189 20.98 -9.83 -16.98
N VAL A 190 21.56 -11.03 -16.81
CA VAL A 190 21.28 -12.19 -17.68
C VAL A 190 19.79 -12.48 -17.78
N PHE A 191 19.04 -12.35 -16.67
CA PHE A 191 17.60 -12.55 -16.67
C PHE A 191 16.86 -11.50 -17.51
N THR A 192 17.26 -10.23 -17.45
CA THR A 192 16.72 -9.16 -18.32
C THR A 192 16.92 -9.48 -19.79
N TYR A 193 18.13 -9.89 -20.19
CA TYR A 193 18.41 -10.25 -21.58
C TYR A 193 17.61 -11.48 -22.04
N ASN A 194 17.49 -12.51 -21.21
CA ASN A 194 16.68 -13.69 -21.53
C ASN A 194 15.21 -13.33 -21.76
N VAL A 195 14.65 -12.42 -20.97
CA VAL A 195 13.29 -11.91 -21.14
C VAL A 195 13.14 -11.20 -22.49
N VAL A 196 14.05 -10.28 -22.82
CA VAL A 196 13.99 -9.51 -24.08
C VAL A 196 14.18 -10.43 -25.29
N LEU A 197 15.18 -11.30 -25.28
CA LEU A 197 15.43 -12.26 -26.37
C LEU A 197 14.26 -13.24 -26.54
N GLY A 198 13.72 -13.76 -25.44
CA GLY A 198 12.57 -14.66 -25.47
C GLY A 198 11.30 -13.99 -25.98
N MET A 199 11.12 -12.69 -25.73
CA MET A 199 10.03 -11.90 -26.31
C MET A 199 10.19 -11.74 -27.82
N LEU A 200 11.40 -11.38 -28.29
CA LEU A 200 11.68 -11.15 -29.72
C LEU A 200 11.68 -12.45 -30.54
N GLY A 201 12.13 -13.56 -29.95
CA GLY A 201 12.20 -14.87 -30.61
C GLY A 201 10.86 -15.59 -30.78
N LYS A 202 9.76 -15.10 -30.19
CA LYS A 202 8.41 -15.64 -30.44
C LYS A 202 7.79 -15.19 -31.77
N LYS A 203 8.49 -14.32 -32.51
CA LYS A 203 8.04 -13.71 -33.77
C LYS A 203 8.54 -14.43 -35.02
N SER A 204 9.31 -15.52 -34.85
CA SER A 204 9.93 -16.32 -35.90
C SER A 204 9.27 -17.69 -36.05
#